data_AF-A0A8H9KZK2-F1
#
_entry.id   AF-A0A8H9KZK2-F1
#
_cell.length_a   1.000
_cell.length_b   1.000
_cell.length_c   1.000
_cell.angle_alpha   90.00
_cell.angle_beta   90.00
_cell.angle_gamma   90.00
#
_symmetry.space_group_name_H-M   'P 1'
#
loop_
_entity.id
_entity.type
_entity.pdbx_description
1 polymer ?
#
loop_
_entity_poly.entity_id
_entity_poly.type
_entity_poly.pdbx_seq_one_letter_code
_entity_poly.pdbx_strand_id
1 'polypeptide(L)'
;MVINDLGGDISGENGGTAMADQVADEIRAGGGEAVSNYDSVATPEGGQAIIQTALDAFGKIDILVNNAGNIRNAAFTDLTPAAIDALLAVHVNGAFYVTQPAFANMRENGYGRIVFTSSAAGLFGSIQQANYAAAKGGVFGLANVVALEGAPHGILANTILPAAVSRMGADMNADQFVGMPTTPAHAEPEMISALVAYLASESNTRSHELYSIARGRYARVFMGVTPGWHVTADEPVATPDDVAAHIDQIRDLDGYAIPGSMNEEFALVR
;
A
#
# COMPACT_ATOMS: atom_id res chain seq x y z
N MET A 1 -8.53 -19.02 -6.48
CA MET A 1 -7.86 -17.69 -6.54
C MET A 1 -8.31 -16.94 -7.79
N VAL A 2 -8.62 -15.65 -7.69
CA VAL A 2 -8.83 -14.82 -8.89
C VAL A 2 -7.51 -14.14 -9.24
N ILE A 3 -7.08 -14.24 -10.50
CA ILE A 3 -5.93 -13.52 -11.05
C ILE A 3 -6.46 -12.38 -11.89
N ASN A 4 -6.44 -11.16 -11.34
CA ASN A 4 -6.83 -9.96 -12.09
C ASN A 4 -5.60 -9.30 -12.71
N ASP A 5 -5.58 -9.23 -14.04
CA ASP A 5 -4.60 -8.45 -14.80
C ASP A 5 -5.22 -8.00 -16.13
N LEU A 6 -5.24 -6.69 -16.36
CA LEU A 6 -5.69 -6.06 -17.62
C LEU A 6 -4.65 -6.19 -18.74
N GLY A 7 -3.48 -6.76 -18.45
CA GLY A 7 -2.41 -7.08 -19.40
C GLY A 7 -1.68 -5.87 -19.97
N GLY A 8 -1.80 -4.70 -19.31
CA GLY A 8 -1.17 -3.47 -19.77
C GLY A 8 0.34 -3.42 -19.54
N ASP A 9 1.01 -2.50 -20.22
CA ASP A 9 2.40 -2.15 -19.96
C ASP A 9 2.56 -1.34 -18.64
N ILE A 10 3.80 -0.96 -18.31
CA ILE A 10 4.11 -0.23 -17.05
C ILE A 10 3.41 1.14 -16.94
N SER A 11 2.93 1.71 -18.05
CA SER A 11 2.18 2.97 -18.07
C SER A 11 0.68 2.75 -17.87
N GLY A 12 0.23 1.49 -17.87
CA GLY A 12 -1.16 1.06 -17.79
C GLY A 12 -1.88 1.04 -19.14
N GLU A 13 -1.14 1.02 -20.25
CA GLU A 13 -1.69 1.05 -21.62
C GLU A 13 -1.49 -0.31 -22.32
N ASN A 14 -2.02 -0.48 -23.54
CA ASN A 14 -1.81 -1.71 -24.35
C ASN A 14 -2.26 -3.03 -23.68
N GLY A 15 -3.51 -3.07 -23.20
CA GLY A 15 -4.07 -4.21 -22.47
C GLY A 15 -4.16 -5.54 -23.26
N GLY A 16 -4.42 -6.63 -22.54
CA GLY A 16 -4.58 -8.00 -23.05
C GLY A 16 -4.96 -8.98 -21.94
N THR A 17 -5.14 -10.27 -22.27
CA THR A 17 -5.56 -11.29 -21.27
C THR A 17 -4.43 -12.25 -20.87
N ALA A 18 -3.37 -12.31 -21.70
CA ALA A 18 -2.37 -13.36 -21.64
C ALA A 18 -1.65 -13.49 -20.28
N MET A 19 -1.45 -12.37 -19.57
CA MET A 19 -0.75 -12.38 -18.27
C MET A 19 -1.58 -13.08 -17.18
N ALA A 20 -2.87 -12.72 -17.06
CA ALA A 20 -3.76 -13.36 -16.11
C ALA A 20 -3.96 -14.85 -16.45
N ASP A 21 -4.13 -15.16 -17.73
CA ASP A 21 -4.31 -16.53 -18.22
C ASP A 21 -3.11 -17.42 -17.93
N GLN A 22 -1.90 -16.94 -18.24
CA GLN A 22 -0.69 -17.70 -17.99
C GLN A 22 -0.54 -18.06 -16.51
N VAL A 23 -0.72 -17.10 -15.60
CA VAL A 23 -0.60 -17.36 -14.15
C VAL A 23 -1.71 -18.28 -13.64
N ALA A 24 -2.94 -18.10 -14.12
CA ALA A 24 -4.04 -19.00 -13.75
C ALA A 24 -3.79 -20.43 -14.24
N ASP A 25 -3.26 -20.59 -15.45
CA ASP A 25 -2.87 -21.89 -16.02
C ASP A 25 -1.72 -22.53 -15.24
N GLU A 26 -0.70 -21.77 -14.84
CA GLU A 26 0.40 -22.24 -14.00
C GLU A 26 -0.10 -22.73 -12.63
N ILE A 27 -1.02 -22.01 -12.00
CA ILE A 27 -1.64 -22.43 -10.73
C ILE A 27 -2.44 -23.73 -10.91
N ARG A 28 -3.24 -23.84 -11.98
CA ARG A 28 -4.00 -25.06 -12.28
C ARG A 28 -3.10 -26.24 -12.59
N ALA A 29 -2.01 -26.03 -13.35
CA ALA A 29 -1.00 -27.04 -13.62
C ALA A 29 -0.28 -27.51 -12.34
N GLY A 30 -0.13 -26.62 -11.36
CA GLY A 30 0.35 -26.93 -10.01
C GLY A 30 -0.66 -27.61 -9.09
N GLY A 31 -1.89 -27.88 -9.56
CA GLY A 31 -2.96 -28.52 -8.79
C GLY A 31 -3.82 -27.59 -7.95
N GLY A 32 -3.67 -26.27 -8.11
CA GLY A 32 -4.52 -25.27 -7.46
C GLY A 32 -5.76 -24.90 -8.28
N GLU A 33 -6.64 -24.08 -7.71
CA GLU A 33 -7.82 -23.54 -8.38
C GLU A 33 -7.66 -22.05 -8.66
N ALA A 34 -7.72 -21.66 -9.93
CA ALA A 34 -7.61 -20.25 -10.33
C ALA A 34 -8.50 -19.90 -11.54
N VAL A 35 -9.02 -18.68 -11.53
CA VAL A 35 -9.75 -18.06 -12.65
C VAL A 35 -9.13 -16.70 -12.99
N SER A 36 -9.06 -16.39 -14.29
CA SER A 36 -8.57 -15.10 -14.78
C SER A 36 -9.69 -14.05 -14.71
N ASN A 37 -9.32 -12.79 -14.50
CA ASN A 37 -10.20 -11.64 -14.63
C ASN A 37 -9.42 -10.49 -15.31
N TYR A 38 -10.09 -9.70 -16.14
CA TYR A 38 -9.46 -8.65 -16.96
C TYR A 38 -10.07 -7.26 -16.74
N ASP A 39 -10.92 -7.12 -15.73
CA ASP A 39 -11.60 -5.86 -15.44
C ASP A 39 -10.59 -4.85 -14.88
N SER A 40 -10.81 -3.57 -15.22
CA SER A 40 -9.99 -2.49 -14.72
C SER A 40 -10.33 -2.18 -13.27
N VAL A 41 -9.31 -2.12 -12.40
CA VAL A 41 -9.48 -1.59 -11.05
C VAL A 41 -9.86 -0.11 -11.05
N ALA A 42 -9.57 0.64 -12.13
CA ALA A 42 -9.71 2.09 -12.16
C ALA A 42 -11.16 2.60 -12.27
N THR A 43 -12.15 1.69 -12.31
CA THR A 43 -13.58 2.05 -12.33
C THR A 43 -14.36 1.34 -11.21
N PRO A 44 -15.43 1.96 -10.70
CA PRO A 44 -16.31 1.30 -9.72
C PRO A 44 -16.87 -0.03 -10.23
N GLU A 45 -17.29 -0.07 -11.50
CA GLU A 45 -17.89 -1.26 -12.11
C GLU A 45 -16.86 -2.39 -12.23
N GLY A 46 -15.61 -2.07 -12.60
CA GLY A 46 -14.55 -3.06 -12.71
C GLY A 46 -14.12 -3.59 -11.35
N GLY A 47 -14.00 -2.72 -10.33
CA GLY A 47 -13.78 -3.14 -8.95
C GLY A 47 -14.84 -4.12 -8.44
N GLN A 48 -16.12 -3.83 -8.69
CA GLN A 48 -17.23 -4.74 -8.38
C GLN A 48 -17.14 -6.05 -9.16
N ALA A 49 -16.84 -6.01 -10.45
CA ALA A 49 -16.77 -7.20 -11.30
C ALA A 49 -15.64 -8.17 -10.89
N ILE A 50 -14.49 -7.65 -10.44
CA ILE A 50 -13.39 -8.44 -9.89
C ILE A 50 -13.86 -9.25 -8.68
N ILE A 51 -14.55 -8.58 -7.74
CA ILE A 51 -15.10 -9.22 -6.54
C ILE A 51 -16.19 -10.21 -6.93
N GLN A 52 -17.08 -9.87 -7.86
CA GLN A 52 -18.12 -10.77 -8.33
C GLN A 52 -17.54 -12.05 -8.95
N THR A 53 -16.45 -11.95 -9.70
CA THR A 53 -15.73 -13.12 -10.25
C THR A 53 -15.28 -14.08 -9.14
N ALA A 54 -14.80 -13.56 -8.01
CA ALA A 54 -14.41 -14.39 -6.87
C ALA A 54 -15.61 -15.07 -6.22
N LEU A 55 -16.74 -14.34 -6.08
CA LEU A 55 -17.97 -14.88 -5.51
C LEU A 55 -18.59 -15.96 -6.41
N ASP A 56 -18.63 -15.75 -7.72
CA ASP A 56 -19.20 -16.72 -8.66
C ASP A 56 -18.37 -18.01 -8.72
N ALA A 57 -17.04 -17.89 -8.67
CA ALA A 57 -16.14 -19.03 -8.74
C ALA A 57 -15.99 -19.79 -7.41
N PHE A 58 -15.96 -19.07 -6.28
CA PHE A 58 -15.54 -19.63 -4.98
C PHE A 58 -16.52 -19.36 -3.82
N GLY A 59 -17.56 -18.56 -4.02
CA GLY A 59 -18.62 -18.29 -3.04
C GLY A 59 -18.29 -17.31 -1.92
N LYS A 60 -17.02 -16.97 -1.71
CA LYS A 60 -16.58 -16.01 -0.67
C LYS A 60 -15.22 -15.38 -0.98
N ILE A 61 -14.88 -14.34 -0.21
CA ILE A 61 -13.58 -13.67 -0.28
C ILE A 61 -12.97 -13.58 1.12
N ASP A 62 -11.88 -14.31 1.32
CA ASP A 62 -11.12 -14.31 2.58
C ASP A 62 -9.91 -13.36 2.55
N ILE A 63 -9.33 -13.16 1.35
CA ILE A 63 -8.05 -12.47 1.16
C ILE A 63 -8.18 -11.49 -0.02
N LEU A 64 -7.66 -10.27 0.16
CA LEU A 64 -7.49 -9.30 -0.92
C LEU A 64 -6.07 -8.72 -0.90
N VAL A 65 -5.39 -8.72 -2.06
CA VAL A 65 -4.08 -8.08 -2.24
C VAL A 65 -4.20 -6.99 -3.30
N ASN A 66 -4.22 -5.73 -2.86
CA ASN A 66 -4.25 -4.56 -3.74
C ASN A 66 -2.85 -4.29 -4.30
N ASN A 67 -2.51 -4.95 -5.41
CA ASN A 67 -1.19 -4.87 -6.06
C ASN A 67 -1.16 -4.06 -7.36
N ALA A 68 -2.29 -3.96 -8.08
CA ALA A 68 -2.36 -3.30 -9.39
C ALA A 68 -1.75 -1.88 -9.37
N GLY A 69 -1.04 -1.53 -10.44
CA GLY A 69 -0.28 -0.28 -10.47
C GLY A 69 0.38 0.04 -11.80
N ASN A 70 0.64 1.32 -12.01
CA ASN A 70 1.37 1.87 -13.16
C ASN A 70 2.35 2.96 -12.69
N ILE A 71 3.23 3.42 -13.58
CA ILE A 71 4.19 4.50 -13.32
C ILE A 71 4.21 5.49 -14.48
N ARG A 72 4.30 6.79 -14.16
CA ARG A 72 4.52 7.89 -15.12
C ARG A 72 5.48 8.91 -14.51
N ASN A 73 6.78 8.62 -14.55
CA ASN A 73 7.80 9.50 -13.95
C ASN A 73 8.00 10.77 -14.79
N ALA A 74 8.12 11.92 -14.13
CA ALA A 74 8.51 13.18 -14.75
C ALA A 74 9.07 14.13 -13.69
N ALA A 75 9.89 15.10 -14.11
CA ALA A 75 10.24 16.21 -13.23
C ALA A 75 8.98 16.93 -12.74
N PHE A 76 9.04 17.51 -11.54
CA PHE A 76 7.86 18.11 -10.92
C PHE A 76 7.22 19.19 -11.81
N THR A 77 8.03 19.98 -12.52
CA THR A 77 7.59 21.02 -13.46
C THR A 77 6.96 20.48 -14.75
N ASP A 78 7.23 19.21 -15.07
CA ASP A 78 6.83 18.58 -16.32
C ASP A 78 5.66 17.60 -16.12
N LEU A 79 5.22 17.42 -14.87
CA LEU A 79 4.05 16.61 -14.54
C LEU A 79 2.78 17.24 -15.10
N THR A 80 2.06 16.46 -15.90
CA THR A 80 0.75 16.85 -16.41
C THR A 80 -0.35 16.43 -15.45
N PRO A 81 -1.50 17.14 -15.41
CA PRO A 81 -2.67 16.69 -14.64
C PRO A 81 -3.10 15.27 -15.01
N ALA A 82 -3.10 14.93 -16.30
CA ALA A 82 -3.43 13.59 -16.78
C ALA A 82 -2.48 12.50 -16.26
N ALA A 83 -1.20 12.82 -16.05
CA ALA A 83 -0.28 11.90 -15.40
C ALA A 83 -0.67 11.66 -13.94
N ILE A 84 -1.02 12.72 -13.18
CA ILE A 84 -1.49 12.59 -11.79
C ILE A 84 -2.77 11.77 -11.73
N ASP A 85 -3.77 12.11 -12.54
CA ASP A 85 -5.08 11.45 -12.56
C ASP A 85 -4.94 9.95 -12.86
N ALA A 86 -4.06 9.57 -13.80
CA ALA A 86 -3.83 8.17 -14.14
C ALA A 86 -3.27 7.36 -12.95
N LEU A 87 -2.37 7.92 -12.15
CA LEU A 87 -1.82 7.25 -10.96
C LEU A 87 -2.87 7.15 -9.84
N LEU A 88 -3.63 8.22 -9.60
CA LEU A 88 -4.69 8.21 -8.59
C LEU A 88 -5.81 7.24 -8.95
N ALA A 89 -6.20 7.17 -10.22
CA ALA A 89 -7.25 6.28 -10.71
C ALA A 89 -6.90 4.80 -10.48
N VAL A 90 -5.68 4.38 -10.79
CA VAL A 90 -5.29 2.97 -10.62
C VAL A 90 -4.98 2.63 -9.16
N HIS A 91 -4.19 3.45 -8.47
CA HIS A 91 -3.69 3.09 -7.15
C HIS A 91 -4.68 3.38 -6.03
N VAL A 92 -5.19 4.62 -5.95
CA VAL A 92 -6.04 5.03 -4.83
C VAL A 92 -7.48 4.60 -5.09
N ASN A 93 -8.05 5.05 -6.22
CA ASN A 93 -9.41 4.72 -6.58
C ASN A 93 -9.55 3.23 -6.83
N GLY A 94 -8.59 2.59 -7.51
CA GLY A 94 -8.64 1.15 -7.72
C GLY A 94 -8.55 0.32 -6.45
N ALA A 95 -7.68 0.69 -5.51
CA ALA A 95 -7.67 0.04 -4.20
C ALA A 95 -9.01 0.22 -3.48
N PHE A 96 -9.63 1.39 -3.56
CA PHE A 96 -10.96 1.62 -2.98
C PHE A 96 -12.07 0.81 -3.66
N TYR A 97 -12.16 0.85 -4.99
CA TYR A 97 -13.23 0.19 -5.77
C TYR A 97 -13.21 -1.33 -5.65
N VAL A 98 -12.05 -1.94 -5.45
CA VAL A 98 -11.94 -3.38 -5.18
C VAL A 98 -12.15 -3.69 -3.70
N THR A 99 -11.58 -2.88 -2.80
CA THR A 99 -11.64 -3.16 -1.36
C THR A 99 -13.04 -2.99 -0.79
N GLN A 100 -13.80 -1.97 -1.19
CA GLN A 100 -15.12 -1.71 -0.62
C GLN A 100 -16.08 -2.92 -0.75
N PRO A 101 -16.31 -3.51 -1.93
CA PRO A 101 -17.17 -4.69 -2.05
C PRO A 101 -16.57 -5.94 -1.39
N ALA A 102 -15.25 -6.14 -1.43
CA ALA A 102 -14.60 -7.22 -0.69
C ALA A 102 -14.80 -7.10 0.83
N PHE A 103 -14.65 -5.89 1.38
CA PHE A 103 -14.82 -5.59 2.80
C PHE A 103 -16.24 -5.87 3.26
N ALA A 104 -17.24 -5.53 2.44
CA ALA A 104 -18.64 -5.86 2.75
C ALA A 104 -18.84 -7.38 2.90
N ASN A 105 -18.30 -8.19 2.00
CA ASN A 105 -18.35 -9.65 2.07
C ASN A 105 -17.55 -10.21 3.28
N MET A 106 -16.32 -9.72 3.49
CA MET A 106 -15.48 -10.11 4.63
C MET A 106 -16.17 -9.82 5.97
N ARG A 107 -16.87 -8.68 6.08
CA ARG A 107 -17.62 -8.29 7.27
C ARG A 107 -18.77 -9.24 7.56
N GLU A 108 -19.52 -9.65 6.53
CA GLU A 108 -20.60 -10.62 6.67
C GLU A 108 -20.09 -12.00 7.11
N ASN A 109 -18.89 -12.37 6.65
CA ASN A 109 -18.25 -13.64 6.98
C ASN A 109 -17.46 -13.63 8.31
N GLY A 110 -17.22 -12.45 8.90
CA GLY A 110 -16.46 -12.31 10.14
C GLY A 110 -14.97 -12.62 10.01
N TYR A 111 -14.43 -12.57 8.78
CA TYR A 111 -13.01 -12.83 8.50
C TYR A 111 -12.56 -12.05 7.27
N GLY A 112 -11.38 -11.44 7.35
CA GLY A 112 -10.70 -10.87 6.20
C GLY A 112 -9.22 -10.61 6.41
N ARG A 113 -8.43 -10.73 5.36
CA ARG A 113 -7.03 -10.28 5.31
C ARG A 113 -6.80 -9.43 4.08
N ILE A 114 -6.42 -8.17 4.28
CA ILE A 114 -6.21 -7.20 3.22
C ILE A 114 -4.75 -6.76 3.25
N VAL A 115 -4.07 -6.84 2.10
CA VAL A 115 -2.71 -6.33 1.92
C VAL A 115 -2.74 -5.23 0.88
N PHE A 116 -2.29 -4.04 1.27
CA PHE A 116 -2.12 -2.90 0.37
C PHE A 116 -0.67 -2.76 -0.06
N THR A 117 -0.45 -2.47 -1.35
CA THR A 117 0.88 -2.16 -1.87
C THR A 117 1.10 -0.65 -1.96
N SER A 118 1.79 -0.08 -0.98
CA SER A 118 2.31 1.29 -1.04
C SER A 118 3.75 1.29 -1.62
N SER A 119 4.59 2.25 -1.26
CA SER A 119 5.99 2.33 -1.67
C SER A 119 6.79 3.23 -0.72
N ALA A 120 8.10 2.98 -0.64
CA ALA A 120 9.04 3.92 -0.01
C ALA A 120 8.97 5.30 -0.67
N ALA A 121 8.70 5.39 -1.98
CA ALA A 121 8.51 6.66 -2.68
C ALA A 121 7.29 7.44 -2.14
N GLY A 122 6.22 6.74 -1.71
CA GLY A 122 5.04 7.36 -1.14
C GLY A 122 5.23 7.89 0.27
N LEU A 123 6.07 7.23 1.07
CA LEU A 123 6.29 7.61 2.47
C LEU A 123 7.49 8.53 2.69
N PHE A 124 8.57 8.31 1.95
CA PHE A 124 9.84 9.01 2.13
C PHE A 124 10.19 9.95 0.97
N GLY A 125 9.39 9.92 -0.11
CA GLY A 125 9.64 10.67 -1.33
C GLY A 125 10.60 9.97 -2.29
N SER A 126 10.52 10.36 -3.56
CA SER A 126 11.44 9.93 -4.61
C SER A 126 11.47 10.99 -5.72
N ILE A 127 12.66 11.25 -6.25
CA ILE A 127 12.87 12.27 -7.28
C ILE A 127 12.10 11.89 -8.55
N GLN A 128 11.41 12.85 -9.17
CA GLN A 128 10.60 12.68 -10.38
C GLN A 128 9.35 11.77 -10.24
N GLN A 129 8.90 11.53 -9.00
CA GLN A 129 7.78 10.64 -8.71
C GLN A 129 6.66 11.30 -7.90
N ALA A 130 6.45 12.62 -8.01
CA ALA A 130 5.48 13.30 -7.13
C ALA A 130 4.04 12.77 -7.27
N ASN A 131 3.61 12.43 -8.50
CA ASN A 131 2.32 11.77 -8.76
C ASN A 131 2.23 10.37 -8.14
N TYR A 132 3.26 9.54 -8.32
CA TYR A 132 3.32 8.19 -7.76
C TYR A 132 3.42 8.22 -6.24
N ALA A 133 4.20 9.15 -5.68
CA ALA A 133 4.32 9.36 -4.24
C ALA A 133 2.98 9.78 -3.64
N ALA A 134 2.27 10.73 -4.26
CA ALA A 134 0.92 11.12 -3.84
C ALA A 134 -0.05 9.93 -3.86
N ALA A 135 -0.03 9.14 -4.94
CA ALA A 135 -0.88 7.96 -5.06
C ALA A 135 -0.56 6.89 -4.01
N LYS A 136 0.72 6.56 -3.78
CA LYS A 136 1.13 5.56 -2.79
C LYS A 136 0.94 6.04 -1.34
N GLY A 137 1.08 7.34 -1.08
CA GLY A 137 0.68 7.96 0.18
C GLY A 137 -0.84 7.91 0.40
N GLY A 138 -1.63 8.12 -0.65
CA GLY A 138 -3.09 7.97 -0.60
C GLY A 138 -3.55 6.55 -0.27
N VAL A 139 -2.89 5.53 -0.85
CA VAL A 139 -3.13 4.12 -0.51
C VAL A 139 -2.84 3.84 0.97
N PHE A 140 -1.76 4.43 1.51
CA PHE A 140 -1.46 4.30 2.94
C PHE A 140 -2.55 4.92 3.83
N GLY A 141 -3.02 6.13 3.49
CA GLY A 141 -4.13 6.76 4.21
C GLY A 141 -5.42 5.93 4.19
N LEU A 142 -5.76 5.36 3.03
CA LEU A 142 -6.90 4.44 2.88
C LEU A 142 -6.73 3.18 3.76
N ALA A 143 -5.54 2.56 3.73
CA ALA A 143 -5.25 1.34 4.48
C ALA A 143 -5.42 1.52 5.99
N ASN A 144 -5.05 2.69 6.54
CA ASN A 144 -5.21 2.99 7.97
C ASN A 144 -6.69 2.92 8.40
N VAL A 145 -7.57 3.56 7.63
CA VAL A 145 -9.01 3.57 7.94
C VAL A 145 -9.60 2.16 7.78
N VAL A 146 -9.24 1.44 6.71
CA VAL A 146 -9.69 0.05 6.49
C VAL A 146 -9.25 -0.87 7.64
N ALA A 147 -8.04 -0.69 8.18
CA ALA A 147 -7.56 -1.47 9.31
C ALA A 147 -8.36 -1.18 10.59
N LEU A 148 -8.65 0.09 10.87
CA LEU A 148 -9.41 0.52 12.04
C LEU A 148 -10.87 0.06 11.98
N GLU A 149 -11.55 0.27 10.85
CA GLU A 149 -12.94 -0.16 10.67
C GLU A 149 -13.08 -1.68 10.55
N GLY A 150 -12.05 -2.38 10.06
CA GLY A 150 -12.03 -3.82 9.92
C GLY A 150 -11.85 -4.59 11.24
N ALA A 151 -11.14 -4.00 12.20
CA ALA A 151 -10.82 -4.62 13.48
C ALA A 151 -12.03 -5.24 14.22
N PRO A 152 -13.17 -4.54 14.41
CA PRO A 152 -14.35 -5.10 15.07
C PRO A 152 -15.01 -6.26 14.31
N HIS A 153 -14.64 -6.50 13.04
CA HIS A 153 -15.23 -7.50 12.15
C HIS A 153 -14.30 -8.68 11.84
N GLY A 154 -13.16 -8.80 12.52
CA GLY A 154 -12.18 -9.85 12.26
C GLY A 154 -11.38 -9.65 10.96
N ILE A 155 -11.38 -8.42 10.43
CA ILE A 155 -10.66 -8.03 9.21
C ILE A 155 -9.37 -7.35 9.62
N LEU A 156 -8.23 -7.89 9.16
CA LEU A 156 -6.91 -7.28 9.36
C LEU A 156 -6.43 -6.68 8.04
N ALA A 157 -5.92 -5.45 8.09
CA ALA A 157 -5.36 -4.78 6.92
C ALA A 157 -3.95 -4.28 7.23
N ASN A 158 -2.99 -4.58 6.34
CA ASN A 158 -1.60 -4.16 6.46
C ASN A 158 -1.08 -3.61 5.13
N THR A 159 -0.03 -2.80 5.19
CA THR A 159 0.58 -2.18 4.02
C THR A 159 2.01 -2.68 3.84
N ILE A 160 2.40 -2.96 2.61
CA ILE A 160 3.78 -3.27 2.25
C ILE A 160 4.39 -2.16 1.38
N LEU A 161 5.70 -1.99 1.53
CA LEU A 161 6.56 -1.11 0.75
C LEU A 161 7.60 -2.00 0.06
N PRO A 162 7.22 -2.69 -1.02
CA PRO A 162 8.12 -3.59 -1.70
C PRO A 162 9.20 -2.83 -2.49
N ALA A 163 10.41 -3.36 -2.46
CA ALA A 163 11.48 -3.06 -3.39
C ALA A 163 11.91 -4.37 -4.07
N ALA A 164 11.33 -4.65 -5.23
CA ALA A 164 11.74 -5.74 -6.11
C ALA A 164 12.09 -5.22 -7.49
N VAL A 165 12.96 -5.96 -8.17
CA VAL A 165 13.24 -5.74 -9.58
C VAL A 165 12.10 -6.40 -10.36
N SER A 166 11.24 -5.58 -10.98
CA SER A 166 10.23 -6.02 -11.94
C SER A 166 10.35 -5.19 -13.21
N ARG A 167 9.47 -5.41 -14.20
CA ARG A 167 9.35 -4.50 -15.36
C ARG A 167 9.22 -3.03 -14.93
N MET A 168 8.53 -2.77 -13.82
CA MET A 168 8.33 -1.45 -13.24
C MET A 168 9.60 -0.87 -12.57
N GLY A 169 10.57 -1.72 -12.22
CA GLY A 169 11.87 -1.33 -11.66
C GLY A 169 13.02 -1.31 -12.68
N ALA A 170 12.74 -1.56 -13.96
CA ALA A 170 13.78 -1.69 -14.99
C ALA A 170 14.53 -0.36 -15.28
N ASP A 171 13.87 0.78 -15.07
CA ASP A 171 14.46 2.12 -15.21
C ASP A 171 15.15 2.61 -13.92
N MET A 172 15.19 1.79 -12.86
CA MET A 172 15.95 2.14 -11.65
C MET A 172 17.44 2.07 -11.94
N ASN A 173 18.11 3.23 -11.89
CA ASN A 173 19.56 3.32 -12.10
C ASN A 173 20.30 2.41 -11.11
N ALA A 174 21.37 1.76 -11.58
CA ALA A 174 22.22 0.89 -10.76
C ALA A 174 22.75 1.61 -9.49
N ASP A 175 22.91 2.93 -9.55
CA ASP A 175 23.30 3.80 -8.43
C ASP A 175 22.33 3.74 -7.25
N GLN A 176 21.03 3.50 -7.49
CA GLN A 176 20.01 3.37 -6.45
C GLN A 176 20.17 2.09 -5.61
N PHE A 177 20.99 1.14 -6.07
CA PHE A 177 21.26 -0.14 -5.39
C PHE A 177 22.70 -0.24 -4.86
N VAL A 178 23.48 0.84 -4.95
CA VAL A 178 24.87 0.89 -4.45
C VAL A 178 24.89 0.66 -2.94
N GLY A 179 25.72 -0.28 -2.48
CA GLY A 179 25.85 -0.64 -1.06
C GLY A 179 24.80 -1.62 -0.53
N MET A 180 23.82 -2.01 -1.34
CA MET A 180 22.85 -3.04 -0.97
C MET A 180 23.34 -4.46 -1.37
N PRO A 181 22.88 -5.54 -0.71
CA PRO A 181 23.29 -6.92 -1.05
C PRO A 181 22.92 -7.33 -2.48
N THR A 182 23.89 -7.57 -3.37
CA THR A 182 23.67 -7.73 -4.82
C THR A 182 23.45 -9.14 -5.34
N THR A 183 23.38 -10.15 -4.48
CA THR A 183 23.20 -11.52 -4.96
C THR A 183 21.81 -11.68 -5.60
N PRO A 184 21.68 -12.41 -6.73
CA PRO A 184 20.40 -12.61 -7.43
C PRO A 184 19.25 -13.06 -6.52
N ALA A 185 19.53 -13.95 -5.54
CA ALA A 185 18.57 -14.39 -4.54
C ALA A 185 17.91 -13.26 -3.70
N HIS A 186 18.49 -12.07 -3.67
CA HIS A 186 17.96 -10.90 -2.98
C HIS A 186 17.26 -9.91 -3.92
N ALA A 187 17.03 -10.22 -5.19
CA ALA A 187 16.30 -9.35 -6.11
C ALA A 187 14.95 -9.93 -6.57
N GLU A 188 14.68 -11.18 -6.21
CA GLU A 188 13.54 -11.97 -6.69
C GLU A 188 12.21 -11.56 -6.04
N PRO A 189 11.10 -11.44 -6.79
CA PRO A 189 9.76 -11.14 -6.27
C PRO A 189 9.29 -12.08 -5.15
N GLU A 190 9.77 -13.32 -5.14
CA GLU A 190 9.51 -14.38 -4.16
C GLU A 190 9.84 -13.93 -2.73
N MET A 191 10.80 -13.02 -2.57
CA MET A 191 11.16 -12.43 -1.28
C MET A 191 10.00 -11.60 -0.70
N ILE A 192 9.17 -10.98 -1.54
CA ILE A 192 7.99 -10.22 -1.09
C ILE A 192 6.82 -11.17 -0.81
N SER A 193 6.65 -12.18 -1.67
CA SER A 193 5.52 -13.12 -1.61
C SER A 193 5.40 -13.81 -0.25
N ALA A 194 6.52 -14.14 0.41
CA ALA A 194 6.50 -14.75 1.74
C ALA A 194 5.80 -13.89 2.80
N LEU A 195 6.10 -12.58 2.85
CA LEU A 195 5.45 -11.67 3.79
C LEU A 195 3.99 -11.43 3.41
N VAL A 196 3.69 -11.26 2.12
CA VAL A 196 2.30 -11.10 1.65
C VAL A 196 1.46 -12.31 2.04
N ALA A 197 1.97 -13.53 1.82
CA ALA A 197 1.30 -14.77 2.21
C ALA A 197 1.11 -14.86 3.73
N TYR A 198 2.11 -14.47 4.54
CA TYR A 198 1.96 -14.42 5.99
C TYR A 198 0.87 -13.43 6.41
N LEU A 199 0.92 -12.18 5.93
CA LEU A 199 -0.05 -11.13 6.27
C LEU A 199 -1.48 -11.49 5.82
N ALA A 200 -1.59 -12.25 4.72
CA ALA A 200 -2.83 -12.79 4.17
C ALA A 200 -3.34 -14.05 4.88
N SER A 201 -2.55 -14.66 5.77
CA SER A 201 -2.90 -15.93 6.42
C SER A 201 -3.68 -15.75 7.72
N GLU A 202 -4.32 -16.82 8.16
CA GLU A 202 -4.96 -16.91 9.49
C GLU A 202 -3.95 -16.74 10.63
N SER A 203 -2.67 -17.10 10.41
CA SER A 203 -1.60 -16.97 11.41
C SER A 203 -1.25 -15.50 11.71
N ASN A 204 -1.61 -14.57 10.83
CA ASN A 204 -1.41 -13.16 11.08
C ASN A 204 -2.36 -12.65 12.17
N THR A 205 -1.78 -12.04 13.20
CA THR A 205 -2.47 -11.38 14.31
C THR A 205 -2.19 -9.86 14.35
N ARG A 206 -1.52 -9.33 13.33
CA ARG A 206 -1.17 -7.92 13.20
C ARG A 206 -2.07 -7.22 12.19
N SER A 207 -2.47 -6.00 12.51
CA SER A 207 -3.25 -5.10 11.65
C SER A 207 -2.72 -3.68 11.85
N HIS A 208 -3.01 -2.80 10.89
CA HIS A 208 -2.59 -1.41 10.92
C HIS A 208 -1.06 -1.23 10.95
N GLU A 209 -0.32 -2.14 10.32
CA GLU A 209 1.15 -2.08 10.23
C GLU A 209 1.65 -1.87 8.81
N LEU A 210 2.83 -1.25 8.73
CA LEU A 210 3.57 -1.04 7.49
C LEU A 210 4.85 -1.85 7.51
N TYR A 211 5.18 -2.47 6.38
CA TYR A 211 6.39 -3.28 6.25
C TYR A 211 7.20 -2.89 5.02
N SER A 212 8.48 -2.57 5.21
CA SER A 212 9.45 -2.42 4.13
C SER A 212 10.15 -3.74 3.86
N ILE A 213 10.19 -4.11 2.58
CA ILE A 213 10.85 -5.33 2.10
C ILE A 213 11.80 -4.95 0.99
N ALA A 214 13.09 -5.09 1.23
CA ALA A 214 14.13 -4.79 0.26
C ALA A 214 15.28 -5.77 0.44
N ARG A 215 15.57 -6.55 -0.60
CA ARG A 215 16.75 -7.41 -0.68
C ARG A 215 16.94 -8.36 0.51
N GLY A 216 15.86 -9.01 0.93
CA GLY A 216 15.83 -9.94 2.05
C GLY A 216 15.77 -9.31 3.44
N ARG A 217 15.76 -7.97 3.53
CA ARG A 217 15.42 -7.28 4.78
C ARG A 217 13.90 -7.12 4.88
N TYR A 218 13.34 -7.61 5.98
CA TYR A 218 11.95 -7.36 6.39
C TYR A 218 11.98 -6.44 7.60
N ALA A 219 11.33 -5.27 7.50
CA ALA A 219 11.33 -4.28 8.58
C ALA A 219 9.95 -3.65 8.73
N ARG A 220 9.55 -3.37 9.98
CA ARG A 220 8.38 -2.54 10.27
C ARG A 220 8.73 -1.07 10.04
N VAL A 221 7.86 -0.35 9.35
CA VAL A 221 7.85 1.10 9.24
C VAL A 221 6.77 1.63 10.18
N PHE A 222 7.02 2.76 10.84
CA PHE A 222 6.07 3.36 11.77
C PHE A 222 6.09 4.89 11.66
N MET A 223 4.97 5.52 12.06
CA MET A 223 4.85 6.97 12.20
C MET A 223 4.82 7.28 13.70
N GLY A 224 5.69 8.19 14.13
CA GLY A 224 5.80 8.60 15.53
C GLY A 224 5.59 10.09 15.71
N VAL A 225 5.22 10.49 16.93
CA VAL A 225 5.00 11.88 17.34
C VAL A 225 5.89 12.16 18.54
N THR A 226 6.63 13.29 18.50
CA THR A 226 7.50 13.74 19.59
C THR A 226 6.67 14.26 20.77
N PRO A 227 7.23 14.32 22.00
CA PRO A 227 6.53 14.94 23.13
C PRO A 227 6.16 16.41 22.89
N GLY A 228 6.96 17.13 22.10
CA GLY A 228 6.68 18.51 21.71
C GLY A 228 6.94 19.55 22.82
N TRP A 229 6.44 20.77 22.56
CA TRP A 229 6.44 21.89 23.49
C TRP A 229 5.01 22.42 23.64
N HIS A 230 4.65 22.81 24.86
CA HIS A 230 3.33 23.35 25.19
C HIS A 230 3.48 24.80 25.63
N VAL A 231 2.56 25.63 25.14
CA VAL A 231 2.33 26.98 25.68
C VAL A 231 1.90 26.89 27.15
N THR A 232 2.18 27.93 27.91
CA THR A 232 1.74 28.02 29.31
C THR A 232 0.29 28.50 29.39
N ALA A 233 -0.36 28.29 30.53
CA ALA A 233 -1.72 28.79 30.75
C ALA A 233 -1.79 30.34 30.70
N ASP A 234 -0.71 31.02 31.06
CA ASP A 234 -0.61 32.48 31.10
C ASP A 234 -0.36 33.08 29.70
N GLU A 235 0.22 32.31 28.78
CA GLU A 235 0.50 32.70 27.40
C GLU A 235 -0.03 31.65 26.42
N PRO A 236 -1.36 31.52 26.25
CA PRO A 236 -1.98 30.34 25.61
C PRO A 236 -1.85 30.31 24.08
N VAL A 237 -1.17 31.29 23.47
CA VAL A 237 -1.02 31.39 22.02
C VAL A 237 0.46 31.62 21.69
N ALA A 238 1.07 30.65 21.02
CA ALA A 238 2.44 30.77 20.56
C ALA A 238 2.55 31.79 19.41
N THR A 239 3.58 32.62 19.46
CA THR A 239 4.04 33.42 18.33
C THR A 239 5.02 32.61 17.46
N PRO A 240 5.31 33.04 16.22
CA PRO A 240 6.38 32.44 15.42
C PRO A 240 7.74 32.45 16.12
N ASP A 241 8.03 33.48 16.93
CA ASP A 241 9.27 33.59 17.69
C ASP A 241 9.34 32.56 18.83
N ASP A 242 8.21 32.27 19.49
CA ASP A 242 8.14 31.21 20.51
C ASP A 242 8.40 29.84 19.89
N VAL A 243 7.81 29.56 18.71
CA VAL A 243 8.06 28.31 17.97
C VAL A 243 9.53 28.21 17.59
N ALA A 244 10.14 29.29 17.09
CA ALA A 244 11.55 29.31 16.74
C ALA A 244 12.45 29.08 17.97
N ALA A 245 12.10 29.65 19.12
CA ALA A 245 12.84 29.47 20.38
C ALA A 245 12.76 28.04 20.92
N HIS A 246 11.69 27.30 20.62
CA HIS A 246 11.45 25.93 21.11
C HIS A 246 11.57 24.85 20.02
N ILE A 247 12.04 25.20 18.81
CA ILE A 247 12.03 24.27 17.67
C ILE A 247 12.83 22.99 17.92
N ASP A 248 13.92 23.08 18.69
CA ASP A 248 14.73 21.90 19.04
C ASP A 248 14.01 20.98 20.02
N GLN A 249 13.25 21.54 20.98
CA GLN A 249 12.38 20.76 21.87
C GLN A 249 11.24 20.09 21.09
N ILE A 250 10.60 20.81 20.16
CA ILE A 250 9.51 20.27 19.32
C ILE A 250 9.99 19.07 18.49
N ARG A 251 11.24 19.10 18.04
CA ARG A 251 11.84 18.08 17.16
C ARG A 251 12.56 16.96 17.91
N ASP A 252 12.63 17.01 19.24
CA ASP A 252 13.30 16.00 20.04
C ASP A 252 12.56 14.66 19.94
N LEU A 253 13.28 13.65 19.45
CA LEU A 253 12.74 12.30 19.25
C LEU A 253 12.70 11.49 20.55
N ASP A 254 13.41 11.92 21.59
CA ASP A 254 13.42 11.21 22.86
C ASP A 254 12.01 11.20 23.48
N GLY A 255 11.52 10.00 23.80
CA GLY A 255 10.18 9.82 24.36
C GLY A 255 9.03 9.86 23.34
N TYR A 256 9.30 9.71 22.03
CA TYR A 256 8.26 9.64 21.02
C TYR A 256 7.16 8.60 21.32
N ALA A 257 5.95 8.86 20.84
CA ALA A 257 4.82 7.93 20.84
C ALA A 257 4.53 7.43 19.41
N ILE A 258 3.91 6.25 19.29
CA ILE A 258 3.40 5.70 18.03
C ILE A 258 1.87 5.62 18.15
N PRO A 259 1.13 6.69 17.85
CA PRO A 259 -0.33 6.67 17.95
C PRO A 259 -0.93 5.76 16.87
N GLY A 260 -1.89 4.92 17.26
CA GLY A 260 -2.65 4.05 16.37
C GLY A 260 -3.89 4.71 15.76
N SER A 261 -4.21 5.95 16.12
CA SER A 261 -5.32 6.73 15.55
C SER A 261 -5.17 8.22 15.86
N MET A 262 -5.96 9.06 15.19
CA MET A 262 -6.07 10.50 15.51
C MET A 262 -6.44 10.74 16.98
N ASN A 263 -7.34 9.92 17.54
CA ASN A 263 -7.76 10.07 18.93
C ASN A 263 -6.62 9.73 19.91
N GLU A 264 -5.79 8.73 19.58
CA GLU A 264 -4.62 8.39 20.38
C GLU A 264 -3.54 9.48 20.33
N GLU A 265 -3.35 10.13 19.17
CA GLU A 265 -2.50 11.31 19.06
C GLU A 265 -2.99 12.44 19.97
N PHE A 266 -4.28 12.78 19.91
CA PHE A 266 -4.83 13.87 20.73
C PHE A 266 -4.75 13.57 22.23
N ALA A 267 -4.78 12.30 22.63
CA ALA A 267 -4.59 11.88 24.02
C ALA A 267 -3.14 12.06 24.54
N LEU A 268 -2.18 12.36 23.65
CA LEU A 268 -0.81 12.70 24.04
C LEU A 268 -0.69 14.12 24.60
N VAL A 269 -1.61 15.01 24.24
CA VAL A 269 -1.67 16.38 24.74
C VAL A 269 -2.05 16.33 26.23
N ARG A 270 -1.09 16.59 27.10
CA ARG A 270 -1.25 16.56 28.57
C ARG A 270 -0.94 17.92 29.20
#